data_AF-A0A9P5NTR1-F1
#
_entry.id   AF-A0A9P5NTR1-F1
#
_cell.length_a   1.000
_cell.length_b   1.000
_cell.length_c   1.000
_cell.angle_alpha   90.00
_cell.angle_beta   90.00
_cell.angle_gamma   90.00
#
_symmetry.space_group_name_H-M   'P 1'
#
loop_
_entity.id
_entity.type
_entity.pdbx_description
1 polymer ?
#
loop_
_entity_poly.entity_id
_entity_poly.type
_entity_poly.pdbx_seq_one_letter_code
_entity_poly.pdbx_strand_id
1 'polypeptide(L)'
;MSLVKKKGLRAVSGVHGQFANFEKTQPGYYGELGSVIIHQTLYNMFPLDTINPALTAPLTANEFIERILVPEVALRLVLEDKDLDIDTEEDVKEALEILRDSSSYGVAMFPEDGGEWG
;
A
#
# COMPACT_ATOMS: atom_id res chain seq x y z
N MET A 1 -14.37 -19.03 -11.42
CA MET A 1 -15.46 -18.96 -10.41
C MET A 1 -15.15 -19.92 -9.25
N SER A 2 -14.01 -19.72 -8.60
CA SER A 2 -13.42 -20.70 -7.66
C SER A 2 -12.77 -19.99 -6.47
N LEU A 3 -12.82 -20.67 -5.31
CA LEU A 3 -12.22 -20.36 -3.99
C LEU A 3 -13.05 -19.57 -2.97
N VAL A 4 -13.92 -18.62 -3.36
CA VAL A 4 -14.68 -17.80 -2.39
C VAL A 4 -15.70 -18.62 -1.56
N LYS A 5 -16.15 -19.78 -2.06
CA LYS A 5 -17.28 -20.50 -1.48
C LYS A 5 -16.94 -21.44 -0.30
N LYS A 6 -15.67 -21.64 0.08
CA LYS A 6 -15.29 -22.68 1.07
C LYS A 6 -14.60 -22.18 2.34
N LYS A 7 -14.20 -20.92 2.44
CA LYS A 7 -13.65 -20.34 3.68
C LYS A 7 -14.50 -19.13 4.05
N GLY A 8 -15.34 -19.30 5.08
CA GLY A 8 -16.23 -18.24 5.54
C GLY A 8 -15.47 -16.97 5.95
N LEU A 9 -16.19 -15.84 5.98
CA LEU A 9 -15.69 -14.48 6.29
C LEU A 9 -14.69 -14.39 7.47
N ARG A 10 -14.79 -15.31 8.44
CA ARG A 10 -13.87 -15.42 9.59
C ARG A 10 -12.45 -15.86 9.25
N ALA A 11 -12.25 -16.63 8.17
CA ALA A 11 -10.91 -17.07 7.75
C ALA A 11 -10.15 -15.97 7.00
N VAL A 12 -10.86 -15.05 6.35
CA VAL A 12 -10.29 -13.88 5.65
C VAL A 12 -9.89 -12.78 6.66
N SER A 13 -10.58 -12.70 7.79
CA SER A 13 -10.25 -11.79 8.90
C SER A 13 -9.18 -12.37 9.86
N GLY A 14 -8.75 -13.61 9.65
CA GLY A 14 -7.73 -14.26 10.48
C GLY A 14 -6.36 -13.63 10.27
N VAL A 15 -5.48 -13.82 11.26
CA VAL A 15 -4.07 -13.37 11.28
C VAL A 15 -3.37 -13.58 9.93
N HIS A 16 -3.63 -14.70 9.25
CA HIS A 16 -3.05 -15.01 7.93
C HIS A 16 -3.55 -14.12 6.78
N GLY A 17 -4.82 -13.67 6.80
CA GLY A 17 -5.35 -12.71 5.83
C GLY A 17 -4.88 -11.28 6.10
N GLN A 18 -4.62 -10.97 7.37
CA GLN A 18 -3.99 -9.71 7.77
C GLN A 18 -2.51 -9.67 7.35
N PHE A 19 -1.75 -10.75 7.57
CA PHE A 19 -0.36 -10.88 7.08
C PHE A 19 -0.26 -10.82 5.55
N ALA A 20 -1.12 -11.54 4.83
CA ALA A 20 -1.11 -11.52 3.37
C ALA A 20 -1.57 -10.18 2.76
N ASN A 21 -2.36 -9.37 3.49
CA ASN A 21 -2.61 -7.98 3.10
C ASN A 21 -1.42 -7.10 3.45
N PHE A 22 -0.84 -7.26 4.63
CA PHE A 22 0.30 -6.47 5.11
C PHE A 22 1.51 -6.57 4.18
N GLU A 23 1.87 -7.78 3.72
CA GLU A 23 2.95 -7.97 2.73
C GLU A 23 2.64 -7.33 1.37
N LYS A 24 1.36 -7.20 1.00
CA LYS A 24 0.94 -6.63 -0.29
C LYS A 24 0.75 -5.11 -0.27
N THR A 25 0.64 -4.52 0.92
CA THR A 25 0.49 -3.08 1.12
C THR A 25 1.78 -2.41 1.58
N GLN A 26 2.89 -3.15 1.67
CA GLN A 26 4.20 -2.55 1.93
C GLN A 26 4.57 -1.60 0.79
N PRO A 27 5.13 -0.42 1.08
CA PRO A 27 5.53 0.53 0.06
C PRO A 27 6.90 0.16 -0.55
N GLY A 28 7.20 -1.13 -0.72
CA GLY A 28 8.48 -1.61 -1.26
C GLY A 28 9.70 -1.07 -0.51
N TYR A 29 10.72 -0.61 -1.25
CA TYR A 29 11.97 -0.10 -0.67
C TYR A 29 11.80 1.15 0.20
N TYR A 30 10.63 1.79 0.23
CA TYR A 30 10.37 2.94 1.11
C TYR A 30 10.15 2.54 2.58
N GLY A 31 9.87 1.25 2.85
CA GLY A 31 9.69 0.74 4.22
C GLY A 31 8.52 1.36 4.99
N GLU A 32 8.42 1.03 6.28
CA GLU A 32 7.32 1.49 7.13
C GLU A 32 7.32 3.01 7.30
N LEU A 33 8.51 3.63 7.43
CA LEU A 33 8.64 5.08 7.49
C LEU A 33 8.06 5.76 6.25
N GLY A 34 8.32 5.22 5.06
CA GLY A 34 7.73 5.70 3.82
C GLY A 34 6.21 5.58 3.81
N SER A 35 5.68 4.47 4.33
CA SER A 35 4.22 4.27 4.47
C SER A 35 3.58 5.36 5.34
N VAL A 36 4.19 5.66 6.49
CA VAL A 36 3.71 6.72 7.40
C VAL A 36 3.73 8.09 6.73
N ILE A 37 4.80 8.42 6.01
CA ILE A 37 4.92 9.70 5.30
C ILE A 37 3.86 9.81 4.19
N ILE A 38 3.68 8.76 3.37
CA ILE A 38 2.66 8.73 2.31
C ILE A 38 1.27 8.90 2.93
N HIS A 39 0.96 8.13 3.98
CA HIS A 39 -0.32 8.19 4.65
C HIS A 39 -0.62 9.57 5.24
N GLN A 40 0.32 10.16 5.97
CA GLN A 40 0.17 11.50 6.53
C GLN A 40 0.01 12.57 5.44
N THR A 41 0.75 12.43 4.34
CA THR A 41 0.62 13.34 3.19
C THR A 41 -0.77 13.24 2.57
N LEU A 42 -1.30 12.02 2.38
CA LEU A 42 -2.65 11.79 1.88
C LEU A 42 -3.71 12.36 2.83
N TYR A 43 -3.55 12.23 4.15
CA TYR A 43 -4.47 12.83 5.12
C TYR A 43 -4.48 14.36 5.07
N ASN A 44 -3.32 14.97 4.84
CA ASN A 44 -3.22 16.42 4.70
C ASN A 44 -3.87 16.92 3.40
N MET A 45 -3.72 16.17 2.30
CA MET A 45 -4.30 16.49 0.99
C MET A 45 -5.80 16.18 0.90
N PHE A 46 -6.23 15.10 1.56
CA PHE A 46 -7.58 14.57 1.53
C PHE A 46 -8.08 14.28 2.96
N PRO A 47 -8.43 15.33 3.74
CA PRO A 47 -8.97 15.13 5.08
C PRO A 47 -10.21 14.21 5.04
N LEU A 48 -10.29 13.23 5.95
CA LEU A 48 -11.26 12.14 5.89
C LEU A 48 -12.73 12.62 5.83
N ASP A 49 -13.05 13.73 6.49
CA ASP A 49 -14.38 14.34 6.53
C ASP A 49 -14.78 15.04 5.23
N THR A 50 -13.82 15.29 4.34
CA THR A 50 -14.04 15.89 3.01
C THR A 50 -14.27 14.84 1.91
N ILE A 51 -13.97 13.56 2.18
CA ILE A 51 -14.11 12.49 1.20
C ILE A 51 -15.57 12.06 1.11
N ASN A 52 -16.14 12.13 -0.11
CA ASN A 52 -17.52 11.71 -0.35
C ASN A 52 -17.65 10.17 -0.16
N PRO A 53 -18.44 9.68 0.81
CA PRO A 53 -18.58 8.25 1.09
C PRO A 53 -19.13 7.45 -0.11
N ALA A 54 -19.87 8.09 -1.02
CA ALA A 54 -20.40 7.42 -2.20
C ALA A 54 -19.31 7.06 -3.22
N LEU A 55 -18.14 7.71 -3.18
CA LEU A 55 -17.00 7.45 -4.07
C LEU A 55 -16.08 6.34 -3.55
N THR A 56 -16.08 6.11 -2.23
CA THR A 56 -15.22 5.09 -1.60
C THR A 56 -15.98 3.81 -1.26
N ALA A 57 -17.31 3.82 -1.33
CA ALA A 57 -18.14 2.66 -1.03
C ALA A 57 -17.69 1.41 -1.84
N PRO A 58 -17.62 0.22 -1.22
CA PRO A 58 -18.09 -0.11 0.13
C PRO A 58 -17.08 0.19 1.26
N LEU A 59 -15.92 0.79 0.95
CA LEU A 59 -14.90 1.13 1.94
C LEU A 59 -15.22 2.47 2.63
N THR A 60 -14.83 2.57 3.89
CA THR A 60 -14.72 3.86 4.57
C THR A 60 -13.64 4.71 3.93
N ALA A 61 -13.69 6.03 4.14
CA ALA A 61 -12.66 6.95 3.67
C ALA A 61 -11.26 6.52 4.15
N ASN A 62 -11.14 6.09 5.41
CA ASN A 62 -9.87 5.61 5.95
C ASN A 62 -9.38 4.34 5.25
N GLU A 63 -10.25 3.33 5.13
CA GLU A 63 -9.90 2.09 4.44
C GLU A 63 -9.53 2.33 2.97
N PHE A 64 -10.14 3.31 2.31
CA PHE A 64 -9.78 3.70 0.96
C PHE A 64 -8.38 4.32 0.89
N ILE A 65 -8.03 5.21 1.82
CA ILE A 65 -6.67 5.75 1.89
C ILE A 65 -5.65 4.63 2.12
N GLU A 66 -5.83 3.83 3.18
CA GLU A 66 -4.87 2.80 3.59
C GLU A 66 -4.72 1.68 2.55
N ARG A 67 -5.82 1.23 1.94
CA ARG A 67 -5.82 0.01 1.11
C ARG A 67 -5.70 0.29 -0.39
N ILE A 68 -5.98 1.53 -0.81
CA ILE A 68 -5.99 1.92 -2.23
C ILE A 68 -4.96 3.01 -2.48
N LEU A 69 -5.09 4.18 -1.82
CA LEU A 69 -4.24 5.32 -2.14
C LEU A 69 -2.79 5.12 -1.70
N VAL A 70 -2.53 4.55 -0.52
CA VAL A 70 -1.15 4.31 -0.05
C VAL A 70 -0.39 3.38 -1.01
N PRO A 71 -0.91 2.18 -1.38
CA PRO A 71 -0.24 1.33 -2.37
C PRO A 71 -0.10 1.96 -3.76
N GLU A 72 -1.10 2.72 -4.21
CA GLU A 72 -1.08 3.40 -5.51
C GLU A 72 -0.01 4.50 -5.55
N VAL A 73 0.13 5.29 -4.48
CA VAL A 73 1.19 6.29 -4.37
C VAL A 73 2.56 5.61 -4.34
N ALA A 74 2.73 4.54 -3.56
CA ALA A 74 4.00 3.81 -3.52
C ALA A 74 4.41 3.30 -4.91
N LEU A 75 3.48 2.73 -5.69
CA LEU A 75 3.73 2.32 -7.06
C LEU A 75 4.13 3.49 -7.96
N ARG A 76 3.43 4.63 -7.87
CA ARG A 76 3.74 5.83 -8.66
C ARG A 76 5.10 6.42 -8.34
N LEU A 77 5.50 6.39 -7.06
CA LEU A 77 6.84 6.80 -6.68
C LEU A 77 7.91 5.86 -7.24
N VAL A 78 7.65 4.54 -7.31
CA VAL A 78 8.57 3.61 -8.00
C VAL A 78 8.65 3.89 -9.50
N LEU A 79 7.51 4.15 -10.16
CA LEU A 79 7.48 4.51 -11.58
C LEU A 79 8.34 5.77 -11.83
N GLU A 80 8.17 6.80 -11.01
CA GLU A 80 8.94 8.05 -11.11
C GLU A 80 10.44 7.83 -10.86
N ASP A 81 10.81 7.10 -9.81
CA ASP A 81 12.22 6.80 -9.46
C ASP A 81 12.94 5.98 -10.54
N LYS A 82 12.20 5.19 -11.32
CA LYS A 82 12.74 4.30 -12.35
C LYS A 82 12.61 4.86 -13.76
N ASP A 83 12.08 6.07 -13.92
CA ASP A 83 11.82 6.70 -15.21
C ASP A 83 10.95 5.79 -16.11
N LEU A 84 9.94 5.17 -15.51
CA LEU A 84 9.00 4.23 -16.13
C LEU A 84 7.66 4.93 -16.42
N ASP A 85 7.00 4.56 -17.51
CA ASP A 85 5.75 5.20 -17.95
C ASP A 85 4.51 4.49 -17.38
N ILE A 86 3.62 5.24 -16.73
CA ILE A 86 2.36 4.72 -16.19
C ILE A 86 1.37 4.29 -17.28
N ASP A 87 1.51 4.80 -18.49
CA ASP A 87 0.64 4.46 -19.62
C ASP A 87 1.06 3.16 -20.32
N THR A 88 2.19 2.57 -19.93
CA THR A 88 2.73 1.32 -20.49
C THR A 88 2.51 0.15 -19.53
N GLU A 89 1.81 -0.91 -19.98
CA GLU A 89 1.48 -2.07 -19.14
C GLU A 89 2.74 -2.81 -18.66
N GLU A 90 3.75 -2.92 -19.51
CA GLU A 90 5.05 -3.53 -19.19
C GLU A 90 5.77 -2.77 -18.06
N ASP A 91 5.81 -1.44 -18.15
CA ASP A 91 6.47 -0.57 -17.18
C ASP A 91 5.75 -0.59 -15.82
N VAL A 92 4.42 -0.53 -15.82
CA VAL A 92 3.61 -0.68 -14.60
C VAL A 92 3.85 -2.04 -13.95
N LYS A 93 3.98 -3.10 -14.75
CA LYS A 93 4.30 -4.44 -14.24
C LYS A 93 5.71 -4.50 -13.66
N GLU A 94 6.70 -3.91 -14.31
CA GLU A 94 8.07 -3.81 -13.81
C GLU A 94 8.12 -3.05 -12.47
N ALA A 95 7.47 -1.88 -12.39
CA ALA A 95 7.40 -1.10 -11.16
C ALA A 95 6.73 -1.89 -10.02
N LEU A 96 5.68 -2.66 -10.31
CA LEU A 96 5.01 -3.51 -9.34
C LEU A 96 5.89 -4.68 -8.86
N GLU A 97 6.72 -5.25 -9.75
CA GLU A 97 7.71 -6.27 -9.40
C GLU A 97 8.78 -5.66 -8.48
N ILE A 98 9.33 -4.50 -8.83
CA ILE A 98 10.31 -3.76 -8.00
C ILE A 98 9.71 -3.44 -6.63
N LEU A 99 8.48 -2.91 -6.57
CA LEU A 99 7.80 -2.58 -5.33
C LEU A 99 7.70 -3.83 -4.42
N ARG A 100 7.32 -4.99 -4.96
CA ARG A 100 7.16 -6.22 -4.17
C ARG A 100 8.51 -6.79 -3.72
N ASP A 101 9.44 -6.94 -4.66
CA ASP A 101 10.73 -7.60 -4.40
C ASP A 101 11.60 -6.80 -3.43
N SER A 102 11.38 -5.49 -3.35
CA SER A 102 12.13 -4.60 -2.46
C SER A 102 11.53 -4.39 -1.07
N SER A 103 10.36 -4.98 -0.77
CA SER A 103 9.69 -4.81 0.53
C SER A 103 10.57 -5.22 1.71
N SER A 104 11.27 -6.36 1.62
CA SER A 104 12.17 -6.84 2.69
C SER A 104 13.35 -5.88 2.93
N TYR A 105 13.83 -5.23 1.87
CA TYR A 105 14.86 -4.20 1.98
C TYR A 105 14.30 -2.95 2.69
N GLY A 106 13.12 -2.48 2.28
CA GLY A 106 12.47 -1.31 2.88
C GLY A 106 12.23 -1.48 4.37
N VAL A 107 11.68 -2.62 4.80
CA VAL A 107 11.46 -2.94 6.22
C VAL A 107 12.77 -2.93 7.02
N ALA A 108 13.85 -3.44 6.44
CA ALA A 108 15.15 -3.46 7.12
C ALA A 108 15.83 -2.09 7.19
N MET A 109 15.67 -1.26 6.15
CA MET A 109 16.38 0.02 6.04
C MET A 109 15.61 1.20 6.63
N PHE A 110 14.28 1.15 6.63
CA PHE A 110 13.41 2.27 7.02
C PHE A 110 12.23 1.80 7.91
N PRO A 111 12.51 1.23 9.11
CA PRO A 111 11.46 0.87 10.07
C PRO A 111 10.80 2.13 10.68
N GLU A 112 9.52 2.03 11.08
CA GLU A 112 8.78 3.15 11.70
C GLU A 112 9.39 3.53 13.07
N ASP A 113 9.77 2.51 13.85
CA ASP A 113 10.32 2.65 15.21
C ASP A 113 11.83 2.97 15.23
N GLY A 114 12.40 3.45 14.12
CA GLY A 114 13.83 3.77 13.95
C GLY A 114 14.38 4.92 14.81
N GLY A 115 13.78 5.19 15.98
CA GLY A 115 14.41 5.97 17.03
C GLY A 115 15.76 5.36 17.39
N GLU A 116 16.79 6.20 17.38
CA GLU A 116 18.20 5.90 17.65
C GLU A 116 19.02 5.32 16.48
N TRP A 117 19.18 6.13 15.43
CA TRP A 117 20.50 6.26 14.80
C TRP A 117 21.02 7.67 15.10
N GLY A 118 21.86 7.75 16.14
CA GLY A 118 22.68 8.93 16.45
C GLY A 118 23.90 9.04 15.55
#